data_AF-A0A350H3U6-F1
#
_entry.id   AF-A0A350H3U6-F1
#
_cell.length_a   1.000
_cell.length_b   1.000
_cell.length_c   1.000
_cell.angle_alpha   90.00
_cell.angle_beta   90.00
_cell.angle_gamma   90.00
#
_symmetry.space_group_name_H-M   'P 1'
#
loop_
_entity.id
_entity.type
_entity.pdbx_description
1 polymer ?
#
loop_
_entity_poly.entity_id
_entity_poly.type
_entity_poly.pdbx_seq_one_letter_code
_entity_poly.pdbx_strand_id
1 'polypeptide(L)'
;MGRGIKLKNETYVCPYFPIGSIYMNIQDINPSTYFGGTWEKIEDRFLLSAGSKYSAGDTGGSATVKLSQDNMPSSTPGILTLSNGQWSCGVWGSHGTGYGINLPGQNGQGGQGVAHDNMPPYLVVYIWKRTA
;
A
#
# COMPACT_ATOMS: atom_id res chain seq x y z
N MET A 1 20.33 11.66 29.71
CA MET A 1 20.85 12.42 28.56
C MET A 1 22.34 12.13 28.42
N GLY A 2 22.71 11.13 27.62
CA GLY A 2 24.12 10.87 27.33
C GLY A 2 24.65 11.93 26.37
N ARG A 3 25.54 12.80 26.84
CA ARG A 3 26.18 13.82 26.01
C ARG A 3 27.26 13.13 25.17
N GLY A 4 27.13 13.16 23.85
CA GLY A 4 28.21 12.79 22.94
C GLY A 4 29.42 13.70 23.21
N ILE A 5 30.59 13.09 23.41
CA ILE A 5 31.84 13.82 23.70
C ILE A 5 32.30 14.49 22.40
N LYS A 6 32.26 15.82 22.35
CA LYS A 6 32.93 16.61 21.30
C LYS A 6 34.41 16.72 21.65
N LEU A 7 35.25 15.89 21.05
CA LEU A 7 36.70 16.09 21.03
C LEU A 7 37.02 17.05 19.87
N LYS A 8 38.00 17.92 20.08
CA LYS A 8 38.35 19.11 19.28
C LYS A 8 38.27 18.87 17.75
N ASN A 9 37.41 19.63 17.06
CA ASN A 9 37.39 19.90 15.61
C ASN A 9 37.49 18.75 14.61
N GLU A 10 37.46 17.48 15.04
CA GLU A 10 37.45 16.33 14.15
C GLU A 10 36.11 15.61 14.29
N THR A 11 35.36 15.57 13.19
CA THR A 11 34.12 14.79 13.12
C THR A 11 34.51 13.32 13.06
N TYR A 12 34.57 12.65 14.22
CA TYR A 12 34.81 11.21 14.25
C TYR A 12 33.63 10.50 13.60
N VAL A 13 33.91 9.90 12.45
CA VAL A 13 33.00 9.00 11.78
C VAL A 13 32.64 7.88 12.76
N CYS A 14 31.36 7.81 13.12
CA CYS A 14 30.88 6.82 14.08
C CYS A 14 31.15 5.40 13.55
N PRO A 15 31.97 4.56 14.24
CA PRO A 15 32.25 3.20 13.78
C PRO A 15 31.03 2.28 13.87
N TYR A 16 30.02 2.66 14.67
CA TYR A 16 28.80 1.88 14.87
C TYR A 16 27.79 2.03 13.72
N PHE A 17 27.99 2.99 12.82
CA PHE A 17 27.11 3.21 11.68
C PHE A 17 27.91 3.17 10.37
N PRO A 18 28.32 2.00 9.85
CA PRO A 18 28.98 1.90 8.54
C PRO A 18 28.11 2.46 7.39
N ILE A 19 28.71 2.70 6.22
CA ILE A 19 27.97 3.08 5.00
C ILE A 19 26.89 2.02 4.73
N GLY A 20 25.67 2.46 4.43
CA GLY A 20 24.48 1.62 4.28
C GLY A 20 23.65 1.45 5.56
N SER A 21 24.11 1.94 6.70
CA SER A 21 23.34 1.89 7.95
C SER A 21 22.07 2.71 7.88
N ILE A 22 21.03 2.24 8.58
CA ILE A 22 19.75 2.93 8.75
C ILE A 22 19.67 3.51 10.17
N TYR A 23 19.29 4.77 10.26
CA TYR A 23 18.99 5.47 11.51
C TYR A 23 17.54 5.94 11.51
N MET A 24 16.84 5.76 12.64
CA MET A 24 15.43 6.13 12.79
C MET A 24 15.24 7.00 14.03
N ASN A 25 14.47 8.07 13.91
CA ASN A 25 14.17 9.00 15.00
C ASN A 25 12.78 9.63 14.83
N ILE A 26 12.13 10.03 15.93
CA ILE A 26 10.88 10.78 15.93
C ILE A 26 11.11 12.25 15.51
N GLN A 27 12.30 12.78 15.75
CA GLN A 27 12.65 14.16 15.39
C GLN A 27 13.38 14.20 14.04
N ASP A 28 13.12 15.26 13.26
CA ASP A 28 13.80 15.50 11.98
C ASP A 28 15.21 16.04 12.23
N ILE A 29 16.12 15.15 12.61
CA ILE A 29 17.52 15.51 12.85
C ILE A 29 18.42 14.73 11.91
N ASN A 30 19.15 15.47 11.07
CA ASN A 30 20.15 14.88 10.18
C ASN A 30 21.26 14.22 11.03
N PRO A 31 21.49 12.90 10.87
CA PRO A 31 22.44 12.18 11.73
C PRO A 31 23.89 12.62 11.55
N SER A 32 24.21 13.32 10.46
CA SER A 32 25.55 13.92 10.25
C SER A 32 25.97 14.86 11.39
N THR A 33 25.00 15.48 12.08
CA THR A 33 25.24 16.38 13.22
C THR A 33 25.84 15.69 14.45
N TYR A 34 25.61 14.37 14.62
CA TYR A 34 26.09 13.59 15.76
C TYR A 34 27.09 12.49 15.37
N PHE A 35 26.87 11.85 14.21
CA PHE A 35 27.64 10.69 13.78
C PHE A 35 28.64 11.00 12.66
N GLY A 36 28.61 12.23 12.12
CA GLY A 36 29.36 12.58 10.92
C GLY A 36 28.86 11.88 9.67
N GLY A 37 29.65 11.93 8.60
CA GLY A 37 29.32 11.31 7.31
C GLY A 37 28.19 12.02 6.56
N THR A 38 27.78 11.41 5.45
CA THR A 38 26.67 11.87 4.61
C THR A 38 25.49 10.91 4.76
N TRP A 39 24.30 11.48 4.90
CA TRP A 39 23.06 10.74 5.11
C TRP A 39 22.00 11.23 4.15
N GLU A 40 21.27 10.28 3.59
CA GLU A 40 20.13 10.50 2.70
C GLU A 40 18.85 10.12 3.44
N LYS A 41 17.82 10.97 3.32
CA LYS A 41 16.52 10.73 3.95
C LYS A 41 15.74 9.70 3.15
N ILE A 42 15.11 8.75 3.83
CA ILE A 42 14.16 7.81 3.23
C ILE A 42 12.75 8.33 3.53
N GLU A 43 12.00 8.65 2.48
CA GLU A 43 10.68 9.29 2.58
C GLU A 43 9.57 8.36 2.07
N ASP A 44 8.41 8.45 2.73
CA ASP A 44 7.12 7.86 2.33
C ASP A 44 7.17 6.36 2.00
N ARG A 45 7.92 5.58 2.80
CA ARG A 45 7.97 4.12 2.65
C ARG A 45 8.24 3.38 3.94
N PHE A 46 7.74 2.15 4.00
CA PHE A 46 8.10 1.20 5.04
C PHE A 46 9.41 0.49 4.70
N LEU A 47 10.13 0.06 5.74
CA LEU A 47 11.28 -0.80 5.58
C LEU A 47 10.81 -2.26 5.49
N LEU A 48 11.11 -2.88 4.35
CA LEU A 48 10.92 -4.32 4.13
C LEU A 48 12.27 -5.01 4.21
N SER A 49 12.35 -6.10 4.99
CA SER A 49 13.58 -6.89 5.10
C SER A 49 13.94 -7.52 3.76
N ALA A 50 15.21 -7.37 3.35
CA ALA A 50 15.75 -8.06 2.18
C ALA A 50 15.83 -9.58 2.42
N GLY A 51 15.81 -10.35 1.33
CA GLY A 51 15.88 -11.81 1.34
C GLY A 51 15.97 -12.38 -0.07
N SER A 52 15.59 -13.63 -0.28
CA SER A 52 15.59 -14.24 -1.62
C SER A 52 14.59 -13.62 -2.61
N LYS A 53 13.54 -12.96 -2.09
CA LYS A 53 12.48 -12.34 -2.90
C LYS A 53 12.69 -10.86 -3.19
N TYR A 54 13.34 -10.13 -2.28
CA TYR A 54 13.51 -8.68 -2.36
C TYR A 54 14.97 -8.31 -2.10
N SER A 55 15.58 -7.55 -2.99
CA SER A 55 16.95 -7.09 -2.84
C SER A 55 17.01 -5.83 -1.96
N ALA A 56 18.11 -5.64 -1.26
CA ALA A 56 18.31 -4.44 -0.46
C ALA A 56 18.33 -3.19 -1.37
N GLY A 57 17.47 -2.21 -1.06
CA GLY A 57 17.34 -0.99 -1.84
C GLY A 57 16.22 -1.01 -2.89
N ASP A 58 15.60 -2.17 -3.14
CA ASP A 58 14.40 -2.24 -3.96
C ASP A 58 13.27 -1.40 -3.37
N THR A 59 12.43 -0.83 -4.23
CA THR A 59 11.29 0.00 -3.84
C THR A 59 10.01 -0.51 -4.49
N GLY A 60 8.87 -0.28 -3.84
CA GLY A 60 7.56 -0.71 -4.34
C GLY A 60 6.45 -0.42 -3.33
N GLY A 61 5.27 -0.99 -3.60
CA GLY A 61 4.07 -0.79 -2.79
C GLY A 61 3.16 0.33 -3.29
N SER A 62 1.99 0.45 -2.67
CA SER A 62 1.02 1.51 -2.94
C SER A 62 0.25 1.84 -1.66
N ALA A 63 0.09 3.14 -1.38
CA ALA A 63 -0.71 3.61 -0.23
C ALA A 63 -2.21 3.35 -0.42
N THR A 64 -2.68 3.30 -1.67
CA THR A 64 -4.08 3.01 -1.99
C THR A 64 -4.20 1.95 -3.07
N VAL A 65 -5.27 1.15 -3.02
CA VAL A 65 -5.56 0.14 -4.04
C VAL A 65 -6.93 0.43 -4.67
N LYS A 66 -6.98 0.36 -6.00
CA LYS A 66 -8.23 0.40 -6.77
C LYS A 66 -8.51 -0.99 -7.31
N LEU A 67 -9.64 -1.57 -6.93
CA LEU A 67 -10.07 -2.86 -7.45
C LEU A 67 -10.52 -2.72 -8.91
N SER A 68 -10.03 -3.61 -9.77
CA SER A 68 -10.56 -3.84 -11.11
C SER A 68 -11.52 -5.04 -11.11
N GLN A 69 -12.21 -5.25 -12.23
CA GLN A 69 -13.05 -6.43 -12.41
C GLN A 69 -12.25 -7.74 -12.26
N ASP A 70 -10.97 -7.75 -12.66
CA ASP A 70 -10.08 -8.91 -12.52
C ASP A 70 -9.73 -9.25 -11.06
N ASN A 71 -9.93 -8.30 -10.13
CA ASN A 71 -9.72 -8.52 -8.70
C ASN A 71 -10.97 -9.05 -7.99
N MET A 72 -12.12 -9.13 -8.67
CA MET A 72 -13.36 -9.60 -8.06
C MET A 72 -13.42 -11.14 -8.09
N PRO A 73 -13.85 -11.79 -7.00
CA PRO A 73 -14.09 -13.23 -7.03
C PRO A 73 -15.19 -13.55 -8.03
N SER A 74 -15.08 -14.72 -8.67
CA SER A 74 -16.18 -15.24 -9.48
C SER A 74 -17.43 -15.37 -8.61
N SER A 75 -18.52 -14.76 -9.06
CA SER A 75 -19.83 -14.89 -8.42
C SER A 75 -20.81 -15.39 -9.48
N THR A 76 -21.52 -16.46 -9.14
CA THR A 76 -22.64 -16.93 -9.94
C THR A 76 -23.89 -16.18 -9.48
N PRO A 77 -24.62 -15.49 -10.37
CA PRO A 77 -25.91 -14.95 -10.00
C PRO A 77 -26.83 -16.11 -9.59
N GLY A 78 -27.40 -16.02 -8.40
CA GLY A 78 -28.44 -16.94 -7.94
C GLY A 78 -29.71 -16.75 -8.74
N ILE A 79 -29.75 -17.25 -9.97
CA ILE A 79 -30.97 -17.30 -10.77
C ILE A 79 -31.86 -18.37 -10.15
N LEU A 80 -32.97 -17.92 -9.56
CA LEU A 80 -34.09 -18.79 -9.23
C LEU A 80 -34.80 -19.13 -10.54
N THR A 81 -34.56 -20.33 -11.07
CA THR A 81 -35.40 -20.86 -12.14
C THR A 81 -36.74 -21.29 -11.54
N LEU A 82 -37.84 -20.68 -11.99
CA LEU A 82 -39.18 -21.20 -11.72
C LEU A 82 -39.32 -22.50 -12.54
N SER A 83 -39.61 -23.60 -11.87
CA SER A 83 -39.80 -24.89 -12.53
C SER A 83 -41.05 -24.89 -13.42
N ASN A 84 -40.98 -25.69 -14.50
CA ASN A 84 -42.07 -26.14 -15.36
C ASN A 84 -42.60 -25.14 -16.42
N GLY A 85 -41.86 -25.03 -17.53
CA GLY A 85 -42.44 -24.65 -18.83
C GLY A 85 -42.84 -23.18 -19.01
N GLN A 86 -42.46 -22.28 -18.10
CA GLN A 86 -42.72 -20.84 -18.22
C GLN A 86 -41.47 -20.07 -18.68
N TRP A 87 -41.75 -19.08 -19.52
CA TRP A 87 -40.86 -18.28 -20.35
C TRP A 87 -39.57 -17.83 -19.68
N SER A 88 -38.48 -17.89 -20.46
CA SER A 88 -37.15 -17.42 -20.08
C SER A 88 -37.17 -15.94 -19.69
N CYS A 89 -36.45 -15.60 -18.63
CA CYS A 89 -36.21 -14.21 -18.23
C CYS A 89 -35.30 -13.53 -19.27
N GLY A 90 -35.90 -12.75 -20.18
CA GLY A 90 -35.17 -11.81 -21.02
C GLY A 90 -34.97 -10.48 -20.28
N VAL A 91 -33.76 -9.92 -20.33
CA VAL A 91 -33.50 -8.54 -19.90
C VAL A 91 -33.96 -7.62 -21.02
N TRP A 92 -35.13 -7.00 -20.88
CA TRP A 92 -35.70 -6.20 -21.96
C TRP A 92 -35.38 -4.71 -21.80
N GLY A 93 -34.47 -4.23 -22.64
CA GLY A 93 -34.36 -2.81 -22.99
C GLY A 93 -35.45 -2.42 -23.98
N SER A 94 -36.64 -2.11 -23.47
CA SER A 94 -37.72 -1.38 -24.16
C SER A 94 -38.69 -2.15 -25.09
N HIS A 95 -39.98 -2.03 -24.73
CA HIS A 95 -41.27 -2.27 -25.44
C HIS A 95 -41.96 -3.65 -25.40
N GLY A 96 -43.21 -3.65 -24.88
CA GLY A 96 -44.34 -4.44 -25.39
C GLY A 96 -44.90 -5.56 -24.51
N THR A 97 -45.83 -5.23 -23.60
CA THR A 97 -46.88 -6.14 -23.04
C THR A 97 -46.48 -7.54 -22.53
N GLY A 98 -45.27 -7.72 -22.00
CA GLY A 98 -44.83 -8.98 -21.38
C GLY A 98 -44.75 -8.91 -19.85
N TYR A 99 -45.01 -10.02 -19.16
CA TYR A 99 -44.79 -10.18 -17.72
C TYR A 99 -43.27 -10.28 -17.46
N GLY A 100 -42.63 -9.15 -17.18
CA GLY A 100 -41.21 -9.10 -16.79
C GLY A 100 -41.05 -9.16 -15.28
N ILE A 101 -40.17 -10.03 -14.78
CA ILE A 101 -39.73 -10.00 -13.38
C ILE A 101 -38.56 -9.02 -13.30
N ASN A 102 -38.70 -7.97 -12.50
CA ASN A 102 -37.57 -7.11 -12.15
C ASN A 102 -36.64 -7.95 -11.26
N LEU A 103 -35.53 -8.47 -11.82
CA LEU A 103 -34.55 -9.22 -11.04
C LEU A 103 -33.72 -8.21 -10.22
N PRO A 104 -33.92 -8.11 -8.89
CA PRO A 104 -33.08 -7.26 -8.08
C PRO A 104 -31.65 -7.79 -8.13
N GLY A 105 -30.77 -7.13 -8.88
CA GLY A 105 -29.35 -7.50 -8.98
C GLY A 105 -28.71 -7.36 -10.37
N GLN A 106 -29.47 -7.16 -11.45
CA GLN A 106 -28.85 -6.93 -12.77
C GLN A 106 -28.36 -5.50 -13.00
N ASN A 107 -28.86 -4.54 -12.22
CA ASN A 107 -28.19 -3.25 -12.01
C ASN A 107 -27.26 -3.34 -10.79
N GLY A 108 -26.49 -4.41 -10.69
CA GLY A 108 -25.42 -4.49 -9.71
C GLY A 108 -24.45 -3.38 -10.06
N GLN A 109 -24.46 -2.29 -9.29
CA GLN A 109 -23.33 -1.37 -9.26
C GLN A 109 -22.11 -2.24 -8.98
N GLY A 110 -21.35 -2.59 -10.02
CA GLY A 110 -20.04 -3.21 -9.86
C GLY A 110 -19.21 -2.32 -8.94
N GLY A 111 -18.17 -2.90 -8.32
CA GLY A 111 -17.28 -2.14 -7.44
C GLY A 111 -16.96 -0.79 -8.09
N GLN A 112 -17.22 0.32 -7.38
CA GLN A 112 -17.22 1.68 -7.94
C GLN A 112 -15.82 2.13 -8.42
N GLY A 113 -14.83 1.23 -8.41
CA GLY A 113 -13.44 1.51 -8.76
C GLY A 113 -12.86 2.64 -7.91
N VAL A 114 -13.37 2.83 -6.69
CA VAL A 114 -12.88 3.83 -5.76
C VAL A 114 -11.65 3.25 -5.06
N ALA A 115 -10.60 4.06 -4.99
CA ALA A 115 -9.40 3.69 -4.26
C ALA A 115 -9.70 3.63 -2.76
N HIS A 116 -9.24 2.57 -2.10
CA HIS A 116 -9.31 2.44 -0.65
C HIS A 116 -7.91 2.45 -0.05
N ASP A 117 -7.84 2.82 1.23
CA ASP A 117 -6.60 2.85 1.99
C ASP A 117 -6.02 1.43 2.13
N ASN A 118 -4.73 1.30 1.87
CA ASN A 118 -3.96 0.06 1.97
C ASN A 118 -2.86 0.17 3.04
N MET A 119 -2.87 1.25 3.84
CA MET A 119 -1.91 1.45 4.91
C MET A 119 -2.41 0.79 6.20
N PRO A 120 -1.70 -0.22 6.75
CA PRO A 120 -1.96 -0.68 8.10
C PRO A 120 -1.61 0.42 9.11
N PRO A 121 -2.10 0.38 10.36
CA PRO A 121 -1.70 1.35 11.39
C PRO A 121 -0.18 1.49 11.51
N TYR A 122 0.31 2.73 11.49
CA TYR A 122 1.75 3.02 11.46
C TYR A 122 2.14 4.19 12.37
N LEU A 123 3.42 4.24 12.72
CA LEU A 123 4.06 5.37 13.39
C LEU A 123 5.02 6.03 12.38
N VAL A 124 4.84 7.32 12.13
CA VAL A 124 5.75 8.09 11.29
C VAL A 124 7.02 8.39 12.07
N VAL A 125 8.15 7.99 11.50
CA VAL A 125 9.49 8.32 12.00
C VAL A 125 10.33 8.84 10.84
N TYR A 126 11.32 9.67 11.14
CA TYR A 126 12.33 10.07 10.19
C TYR A 126 13.36 8.96 10.05
N ILE A 127 13.55 8.49 8.82
CA ILE A 127 14.49 7.43 8.48
C ILE A 127 15.60 8.02 7.62
N TRP A 128 16.84 7.68 7.96
CA TRP A 128 18.05 8.15 7.27
C TRP A 128 18.94 6.96 6.92
N LYS A 129 19.50 6.94 5.71
CA LYS A 129 20.50 5.99 5.24
C LYS A 129 21.87 6.65 5.11
N ARG A 130 22.91 6.04 5.66
CA ARG A 130 24.27 6.54 5.49
C ARG A 130 24.80 6.23 4.08
N THR A 131 25.28 7.25 3.38
CA THR A 131 25.80 7.15 2.00
C THR A 131 27.31 7.36 1.90
N ALA A 132 27.92 8.08 2.86
CA ALA A 132 29.37 8.24 3.00
C ALA A 132 29.77 8.45 4.48
#